data_AF-A0A952KRC4-F1
#
_entry.id   AF-A0A952KRC4-F1
#
_cell.length_a   1.000
_cell.length_b   1.000
_cell.length_c   1.000
_cell.angle_alpha   90.00
_cell.angle_beta   90.00
_cell.angle_gamma   90.00
#
_symmetry.space_group_name_H-M   'P 1'
#
loop_
_entity.id
_entity.type
_entity.pdbx_description
1 polymer ?
#
loop_
_entity_poly.entity_id
_entity_poly.type
_entity_poly.pdbx_seq_one_letter_code
_entity_poly.pdbx_strand_id
1 'polypeptide(L)'
;MPELFLAPHAKAQQTAAAVPLYRDPVHDGAADPAVIWNTQRKAWWMFYTNRRADIQDSTGVRWVHGTRIGIAESRDGGAHWKYLAEADIPAEKPDYTLWAPEVIQVKSTYHMFLTVVPGTFSDWNAPRYIEHLTSTDLLHWKEIGKLELGSDRVIDACLFRKPDGAWRLWYKNERDGSKIYMSDSTDLEHWSPAGIAVKTRGEGPVVFGWKGTFWLIQDAWNGLGVFHSSDLTNWERQTENLLQGHGAKPTDDAQGQHPDVVVDAAGRAWLFYFTHQSGKDEKPGDPQWKRRTVMHVTELHEKGGVLQVDRDAPAAIHMLPPPKNKKSDVSEAW
;
A
#
# COMPACT_ATOMS: atom_id res chain seq x y z
N MET A 1 -2.05 -22.97 -43.52
CA MET A 1 -2.11 -22.81 -42.06
C MET A 1 -3.30 -21.91 -41.77
N PRO A 2 -4.39 -22.42 -41.16
CA PRO A 2 -5.56 -21.59 -40.90
C PRO A 2 -5.27 -20.62 -39.76
N GLU A 3 -5.71 -19.37 -39.93
CA GLU A 3 -5.70 -18.32 -38.91
C GLU A 3 -6.53 -18.78 -37.69
N LEU A 4 -5.87 -18.86 -36.53
CA LEU A 4 -6.57 -19.02 -35.25
C LEU A 4 -7.22 -17.68 -34.90
N PHE A 5 -8.53 -17.58 -35.12
CA PHE A 5 -9.35 -16.54 -34.51
C PHE A 5 -9.25 -16.68 -32.99
N LEU A 6 -8.58 -15.72 -32.34
CA LEU A 6 -8.66 -15.51 -30.90
C LEU A 6 -10.14 -15.29 -30.54
N ALA A 7 -10.69 -16.18 -29.73
CA ALA A 7 -12.02 -16.00 -29.18
C ALA A 7 -12.08 -14.68 -28.38
N PRO A 8 -13.18 -13.90 -28.49
CA PRO A 8 -13.35 -12.71 -27.68
C PRO A 8 -13.29 -13.12 -26.21
N HIS A 9 -12.42 -12.47 -25.43
CA HIS A 9 -12.38 -12.64 -23.99
C HIS A 9 -13.79 -12.34 -23.49
N ALA A 10 -14.46 -13.34 -22.89
CA ALA A 10 -15.75 -13.13 -22.27
C ALA A 10 -15.62 -11.91 -21.35
N LYS A 11 -16.49 -10.90 -21.53
CA LYS A 11 -16.55 -9.75 -20.61
C LYS A 11 -16.79 -10.32 -19.22
N ALA A 12 -15.74 -10.38 -18.40
CA ALA A 12 -15.89 -10.72 -17.00
C ALA A 12 -16.87 -9.71 -16.39
N GLN A 13 -17.87 -10.22 -15.70
CA GLN A 13 -18.94 -9.39 -15.15
C GLN A 13 -18.36 -8.57 -14.00
N GLN A 14 -18.34 -7.25 -14.15
CA GLN A 14 -17.94 -6.35 -13.07
C GLN A 14 -18.95 -6.49 -11.94
N THR A 15 -18.47 -6.86 -10.76
CA THR A 15 -19.25 -6.92 -9.53
C THR A 15 -18.87 -5.75 -8.65
N ALA A 16 -19.83 -5.20 -7.91
CA ALA A 16 -19.49 -4.24 -6.87
C ALA A 16 -18.59 -4.92 -5.82
N ALA A 17 -17.52 -4.24 -5.42
CA ALA A 17 -16.69 -4.68 -4.30
C ALA A 17 -17.54 -4.83 -3.03
N ALA A 18 -17.17 -5.78 -2.18
CA ALA A 18 -17.78 -5.95 -0.87
C ALA A 18 -17.67 -4.64 -0.05
N VAL A 19 -18.68 -4.39 0.78
CA VAL A 19 -18.70 -3.25 1.71
C VAL A 19 -19.03 -3.79 3.10
N PRO A 20 -18.09 -3.78 4.06
CA PRO A 20 -16.67 -3.41 3.90
C PRO A 20 -15.91 -4.32 2.93
N LEU A 21 -14.80 -3.83 2.37
CA LEU A 21 -13.98 -4.63 1.45
C LEU A 21 -13.32 -5.80 2.17
N TYR A 22 -12.68 -5.51 3.30
CA TYR A 22 -11.98 -6.50 4.10
C TYR A 22 -11.82 -6.05 5.56
N ARG A 23 -12.02 -7.00 6.47
CA ARG A 23 -11.66 -6.91 7.88
C ARG A 23 -10.77 -8.09 8.22
N ASP A 24 -9.67 -7.82 8.89
CA ASP A 24 -8.77 -8.87 9.34
C ASP A 24 -9.44 -9.72 10.43
N PRO A 25 -9.58 -11.05 10.26
CA PRO A 25 -10.26 -11.89 11.24
C PRO A 25 -9.40 -12.21 12.47
N VAL A 26 -8.11 -11.84 12.47
CA VAL A 26 -7.18 -12.16 13.56
C VAL A 26 -7.20 -11.08 14.64
N HIS A 27 -6.90 -9.84 14.28
CA HIS A 27 -6.82 -8.70 15.18
C HIS A 27 -7.79 -7.57 14.82
N ASP A 28 -8.48 -7.66 13.67
CA ASP A 28 -9.44 -6.65 13.19
C ASP A 28 -8.80 -5.25 13.09
N GLY A 29 -7.55 -5.23 12.64
CA GLY A 29 -6.70 -4.05 12.52
C GLY A 29 -5.90 -4.03 11.21
N ALA A 30 -6.53 -4.40 10.09
CA ALA A 30 -5.90 -4.33 8.77
C ALA A 30 -5.61 -2.86 8.39
N ALA A 31 -4.34 -2.52 8.15
CA ALA A 31 -3.90 -1.19 7.73
C ALA A 31 -2.79 -1.27 6.67
N ASP A 32 -2.47 -0.15 6.02
CA ASP A 32 -1.33 0.01 5.13
C ASP A 32 -1.26 -1.09 4.04
N PRO A 33 -2.25 -1.17 3.13
CA PRO A 33 -2.36 -2.24 2.16
C PRO A 33 -1.23 -2.18 1.12
N ALA A 34 -0.83 -3.34 0.59
CA ALA A 34 -0.08 -3.45 -0.65
C ALA A 34 -0.63 -4.59 -1.51
N VAL A 35 -1.13 -4.23 -2.69
CA VAL A 35 -1.88 -5.15 -3.57
C VAL A 35 -1.02 -5.57 -4.75
N ILE A 36 -0.85 -6.88 -4.90
CA ILE A 36 -0.03 -7.49 -5.96
C ILE A 36 -0.70 -8.73 -6.56
N TRP A 37 -0.44 -8.99 -7.83
CA TRP A 37 -0.88 -10.20 -8.50
C TRP A 37 0.05 -11.38 -8.21
N ASN A 38 -0.49 -12.43 -7.60
CA ASN A 38 0.23 -13.69 -7.43
C ASN A 38 0.12 -14.51 -8.73
N THR A 39 1.22 -14.54 -9.49
CA THR A 39 1.26 -15.18 -10.82
C THR A 39 1.04 -16.69 -10.76
N GLN A 40 1.55 -17.36 -9.72
CA GLN A 40 1.44 -18.81 -9.55
C GLN A 40 0.01 -19.22 -9.20
N ARG A 41 -0.64 -18.45 -8.31
CA ARG A 41 -1.99 -18.75 -7.82
C ARG A 41 -3.09 -18.18 -8.71
N LYS A 42 -2.74 -17.28 -9.62
CA LYS A 42 -3.65 -16.52 -10.47
C LYS A 42 -4.73 -15.82 -9.63
N ALA A 43 -4.28 -15.12 -8.61
CA ALA A 43 -5.13 -14.42 -7.65
C ALA A 43 -4.47 -13.11 -7.23
N TRP A 44 -5.28 -12.14 -6.82
CA TRP A 44 -4.79 -10.92 -6.20
C TRP A 44 -4.55 -11.16 -4.73
N TRP A 45 -3.39 -10.71 -4.24
CA TRP A 45 -3.03 -10.73 -2.84
C TRP A 45 -2.92 -9.30 -2.32
N MET A 46 -3.37 -9.10 -1.10
CA MET A 46 -3.21 -7.86 -0.34
C MET A 46 -2.40 -8.18 0.90
N PHE A 47 -1.21 -7.63 0.97
CA PHE A 47 -0.43 -7.56 2.21
C PHE A 47 -0.95 -6.38 3.03
N TYR A 48 -0.99 -6.52 4.35
CA TYR A 48 -1.43 -5.44 5.22
C TYR A 48 -0.71 -5.51 6.57
N THR A 49 -0.44 -4.35 7.16
CA THR A 49 -0.07 -4.24 8.57
C THR A 49 -1.20 -4.82 9.42
N ASN A 50 -0.89 -5.86 10.21
CA ASN A 50 -1.85 -6.47 11.11
C ASN A 50 -1.79 -5.82 12.51
N ARG A 51 -2.44 -4.66 12.68
CA ARG A 51 -2.48 -3.97 13.97
C ARG A 51 -3.27 -4.79 14.98
N ARG A 52 -2.74 -4.94 16.20
CA ARG A 52 -3.30 -5.79 17.26
C ARG A 52 -4.45 -5.09 17.99
N ALA A 53 -5.51 -4.73 17.26
CA ALA A 53 -6.57 -3.88 17.77
C ALA A 53 -7.43 -4.56 18.87
N ASP A 54 -7.32 -5.88 19.03
CA ASP A 54 -8.07 -6.72 19.98
C ASP A 54 -7.40 -6.88 21.35
N ILE A 55 -6.14 -6.48 21.49
CA ILE A 55 -5.43 -6.64 22.75
C ILE A 55 -6.00 -5.73 23.83
N GLN A 56 -6.06 -6.26 25.05
CA GLN A 56 -6.58 -5.53 26.21
C GLN A 56 -5.60 -4.46 26.72
N ASP A 57 -4.31 -4.59 26.39
CA ASP A 57 -3.30 -3.60 26.76
C ASP A 57 -3.68 -2.22 26.18
N SER A 58 -3.86 -1.26 27.09
CA SER A 58 -4.20 0.13 26.79
C SER A 58 -3.05 1.10 26.95
N THR A 59 -1.84 0.59 27.14
CA THR A 59 -0.63 1.39 27.30
C THR A 59 -0.25 2.03 25.97
N GLY A 60 -0.63 3.30 25.81
CA GLY A 60 -0.26 4.13 24.67
C GLY A 60 -0.49 3.44 23.32
N VAL A 61 0.56 3.31 22.51
CA VAL A 61 0.47 2.78 21.14
C VAL A 61 0.91 1.32 21.00
N ARG A 62 1.07 0.56 22.10
CA ARG A 62 1.57 -0.83 22.01
C ARG A 62 0.78 -1.74 21.07
N TRP A 63 -0.50 -1.46 20.86
CA TRP A 63 -1.38 -2.19 19.95
C TRP A 63 -0.99 -2.06 18.47
N VAL A 64 -0.24 -1.01 18.08
CA VAL A 64 0.34 -0.89 16.73
C VAL A 64 1.74 -1.50 16.64
N HIS A 65 2.33 -1.94 17.76
CA HIS A 65 3.62 -2.63 17.79
C HIS A 65 3.45 -4.15 17.88
N GLY A 66 4.53 -4.91 17.69
CA GLY A 66 4.52 -6.37 17.69
C GLY A 66 3.64 -6.95 16.59
N THR A 67 3.46 -6.17 15.52
CA THR A 67 2.61 -6.51 14.38
C THR A 67 3.35 -7.39 13.40
N ARG A 68 2.55 -8.07 12.60
CA ARG A 68 2.97 -8.90 11.49
C ARG A 68 2.30 -8.42 10.22
N ILE A 69 2.66 -9.03 9.10
CA ILE A 69 2.05 -8.71 7.81
C ILE A 69 1.03 -9.81 7.49
N GLY A 70 -0.25 -9.45 7.50
CA GLY A 70 -1.32 -10.34 7.07
C GLY A 70 -1.43 -10.37 5.55
N ILE A 71 -1.99 -11.46 5.03
CA ILE A 71 -2.26 -11.66 3.60
C ILE A 71 -3.74 -12.00 3.42
N ALA A 72 -4.42 -11.24 2.57
CA ALA A 72 -5.74 -11.58 2.06
C ALA A 72 -5.68 -11.91 0.56
N GLU A 73 -6.52 -12.85 0.11
CA GLU A 73 -6.61 -13.29 -1.28
C GLU A 73 -7.97 -12.94 -1.90
N SER A 74 -7.95 -12.46 -3.14
CA SER A 74 -9.11 -12.31 -4.01
C SER A 74 -8.93 -13.07 -5.32
N ARG A 75 -9.95 -13.86 -5.69
CA ARG A 75 -9.99 -14.66 -6.93
C ARG A 75 -10.97 -14.14 -7.98
N ASP A 76 -11.69 -13.08 -7.66
CA ASP A 76 -12.74 -12.48 -8.50
C ASP A 76 -12.38 -11.07 -8.99
N GLY A 77 -11.09 -10.75 -9.01
CA GLY A 77 -10.59 -9.46 -9.47
C GLY A 77 -10.69 -8.36 -8.42
N GLY A 78 -10.67 -8.70 -7.13
CA GLY A 78 -10.65 -7.74 -6.03
C GLY A 78 -12.02 -7.40 -5.46
N ALA A 79 -13.10 -8.07 -5.89
CA ALA A 79 -14.44 -7.78 -5.40
C ALA A 79 -14.68 -8.36 -4.00
N HIS A 80 -14.13 -9.54 -3.72
CA HIS A 80 -14.17 -10.16 -2.39
C HIS A 80 -12.78 -10.61 -1.97
N TRP A 81 -12.49 -10.45 -0.68
CA TRP A 81 -11.21 -10.78 -0.07
C TRP A 81 -11.41 -11.74 1.10
N LYS A 82 -10.52 -12.72 1.20
CA LYS A 82 -10.51 -13.69 2.30
C LYS A 82 -9.13 -13.73 2.92
N TYR A 83 -9.08 -13.83 4.24
CA TYR A 83 -7.83 -14.09 4.94
C TYR A 83 -7.17 -15.35 4.39
N LEU A 84 -5.88 -15.28 4.13
CA LEU A 84 -5.08 -16.39 3.66
C LEU A 84 -4.11 -16.86 4.73
N ALA A 85 -3.24 -15.98 5.21
CA ALA A 85 -2.16 -16.30 6.13
C ALA A 85 -1.54 -15.02 6.72
N GLU A 86 -0.62 -15.20 7.65
CA GLU A 86 0.44 -14.24 7.93
C GLU A 86 1.64 -14.55 7.02
N ALA A 87 2.31 -13.53 6.50
CA ALA A 87 3.53 -13.69 5.72
C ALA A 87 4.66 -14.24 6.60
N ASP A 88 5.36 -15.27 6.15
CA ASP A 88 6.52 -15.83 6.84
C ASP A 88 7.74 -14.94 6.57
N ILE A 89 7.90 -13.94 7.44
CA ILE A 89 8.96 -12.94 7.39
C ILE A 89 9.91 -13.18 8.57
N PRO A 90 11.23 -13.36 8.33
CA PRO A 90 12.19 -13.52 9.39
C PRO A 90 12.27 -12.25 10.24
N ALA A 91 12.40 -12.43 11.55
CA ALA A 91 12.64 -11.35 12.49
C ALA A 91 13.69 -11.80 13.52
N GLU A 92 14.61 -10.91 13.89
CA GLU A 92 15.64 -11.18 14.88
C GLU A 92 15.05 -11.58 16.24
N LYS A 93 13.91 -10.97 16.61
CA LYS A 93 13.17 -11.29 17.83
C LYS A 93 11.67 -11.41 17.57
N PRO A 94 10.96 -12.27 18.33
CA PRO A 94 9.52 -12.44 18.18
C PRO A 94 8.70 -11.17 18.42
N ASP A 95 9.21 -10.17 19.13
CA ASP A 95 8.48 -8.94 19.44
C ASP A 95 8.77 -7.78 18.48
N TYR A 96 9.53 -8.01 17.40
CA TYR A 96 9.71 -7.00 16.35
C TYR A 96 8.36 -6.67 15.70
N THR A 97 8.26 -5.44 15.22
CA THR A 97 7.06 -4.88 14.60
C THR A 97 7.31 -4.70 13.11
N LEU A 98 6.37 -5.17 12.28
CA LEU A 98 6.42 -5.05 10.82
C LEU A 98 5.27 -4.18 10.33
N TRP A 99 5.56 -3.15 9.51
CA TRP A 99 4.59 -2.18 8.99
C TRP A 99 4.76 -1.92 7.49
N ALA A 100 3.66 -1.53 6.86
CA ALA A 100 3.60 -0.87 5.55
C ALA A 100 4.53 -1.50 4.50
N PRO A 101 4.25 -2.74 4.06
CA PRO A 101 5.06 -3.40 3.06
C PRO A 101 4.88 -2.72 1.70
N GLU A 102 5.96 -2.51 0.96
CA GLU A 102 5.90 -2.30 -0.49
C GLU A 102 6.35 -3.58 -1.18
N VAL A 103 5.58 -4.06 -2.16
CA VAL A 103 5.87 -5.33 -2.85
C VAL A 103 5.87 -5.14 -4.35
N ILE A 104 6.99 -5.50 -4.98
CA ILE A 104 7.16 -5.47 -6.44
C ILE A 104 7.68 -6.82 -6.94
N GLN A 105 7.43 -7.12 -8.21
CA GLN A 105 8.06 -8.24 -8.90
C GLN A 105 9.09 -7.75 -9.91
N VAL A 106 10.30 -8.32 -9.86
CA VAL A 106 11.35 -8.11 -10.86
C VAL A 106 11.72 -9.47 -11.45
N LYS A 107 11.38 -9.69 -12.72
CA LYS A 107 11.52 -11.01 -13.37
C LYS A 107 10.76 -12.08 -12.55
N SER A 108 11.45 -13.11 -12.06
CA SER A 108 10.87 -14.20 -11.27
C SER A 108 10.93 -13.99 -9.76
N THR A 109 11.48 -12.86 -9.29
CA THR A 109 11.70 -12.60 -7.87
C THR A 109 10.77 -11.49 -7.40
N TYR A 110 10.11 -11.73 -6.27
CA TYR A 110 9.38 -10.71 -5.54
C TYR A 110 10.33 -10.03 -4.56
N HIS A 111 10.24 -8.71 -4.47
CA HIS A 111 10.98 -7.90 -3.53
C HIS A 111 9.99 -7.19 -2.62
N MET A 112 10.27 -7.19 -1.32
CA MET A 112 9.53 -6.43 -0.33
C MET A 112 10.45 -5.42 0.34
N PHE A 113 9.98 -4.19 0.47
CA PHE A 113 10.61 -3.14 1.26
C PHE A 113 9.71 -2.85 2.44
N LEU A 114 10.16 -3.23 3.63
CA LEU A 114 9.31 -3.35 4.81
C LEU A 114 9.80 -2.45 5.92
N THR A 115 8.89 -1.73 6.56
CA THR A 115 9.24 -0.99 7.78
C THR A 115 9.37 -1.95 8.95
N VAL A 116 10.52 -1.91 9.63
CA VAL A 116 10.82 -2.70 10.83
C VAL A 116 11.07 -1.79 12.03
N VAL A 117 10.35 -2.06 13.13
CA VAL A 117 10.66 -1.50 14.46
C VAL A 117 11.18 -2.64 15.34
N PRO A 118 12.39 -2.53 15.92
CA PRO A 118 13.03 -3.62 16.65
C PRO A 118 12.49 -3.77 18.09
N GLY A 119 11.19 -3.99 18.22
CA GLY A 119 10.52 -4.30 19.48
C GLY A 119 9.11 -3.70 19.59
N THR A 120 8.58 -3.73 20.82
CA THR A 120 7.29 -3.11 21.17
C THR A 120 7.44 -1.92 22.10
N PHE A 121 6.77 -0.82 21.78
CA PHE A 121 6.91 0.44 22.50
C PHE A 121 5.53 1.04 22.85
N SER A 122 5.47 1.78 23.94
CA SER A 122 4.26 2.49 24.40
C SER A 122 4.07 3.86 23.78
N ASP A 123 5.09 4.38 23.10
CA ASP A 123 5.05 5.65 22.38
C ASP A 123 5.80 5.52 21.04
N TRP A 124 5.75 6.59 20.24
CA TRP A 124 6.37 6.62 18.91
C TRP A 124 7.89 6.87 18.94
N ASN A 125 8.52 6.98 20.12
CA ASN A 125 9.93 7.35 20.26
C ASN A 125 10.89 6.15 20.13
N ALA A 126 10.69 5.30 19.13
CA ALA A 126 11.50 4.11 18.86
C ALA A 126 12.47 4.32 17.67
N PRO A 127 13.48 3.46 17.46
CA PRO A 127 14.15 3.36 16.16
C PRO A 127 13.25 2.63 15.15
N ARG A 128 13.40 2.90 13.86
CA ARG A 128 12.75 2.14 12.78
C ARG A 128 13.49 2.34 11.47
N TYR A 129 13.47 1.33 10.62
CA TYR A 129 14.22 1.31 9.38
C TYR A 129 13.46 0.52 8.31
N ILE A 130 13.93 0.62 7.07
CA ILE A 130 13.40 -0.17 5.94
C ILE A 130 14.32 -1.36 5.71
N GLU A 131 13.75 -2.55 5.66
CA GLU A 131 14.39 -3.83 5.40
C GLU A 131 14.06 -4.29 3.97
N HIS A 132 15.04 -4.82 3.25
CA HIS A 132 14.83 -5.45 1.94
C HIS A 132 14.70 -6.96 2.10
N LEU A 133 13.63 -7.52 1.54
CA LEU A 133 13.40 -8.96 1.51
C LEU A 133 13.12 -9.44 0.09
N THR A 134 13.35 -10.74 -0.13
CA THR A 134 13.00 -11.42 -1.38
C THR A 134 12.14 -12.65 -1.15
N SER A 135 11.30 -12.97 -2.12
CA SER A 135 10.48 -14.18 -2.12
C SER A 135 10.32 -14.71 -3.55
N THR A 136 10.02 -16.00 -3.67
CA THR A 136 9.63 -16.61 -4.95
C THR A 136 8.14 -16.97 -5.00
N ASP A 137 7.44 -16.94 -3.86
CA ASP A 137 6.05 -17.40 -3.74
C ASP A 137 5.11 -16.42 -3.03
N LEU A 138 5.63 -15.24 -2.65
CA LEU A 138 4.95 -14.17 -1.91
C LEU A 138 4.59 -14.53 -0.45
N LEU A 139 4.89 -15.74 0.02
CA LEU A 139 4.55 -16.21 1.35
C LEU A 139 5.78 -16.30 2.25
N HIS A 140 6.85 -16.92 1.76
CA HIS A 140 8.09 -17.11 2.51
C HIS A 140 9.14 -16.10 2.04
N TRP A 141 9.66 -15.32 2.98
CA TRP A 141 10.56 -14.22 2.71
C TRP A 141 11.96 -14.49 3.25
N LYS A 142 12.96 -14.03 2.51
CA LYS A 142 14.36 -14.06 2.90
C LYS A 142 14.87 -12.63 3.03
N GLU A 143 15.51 -12.34 4.16
CA GLU A 143 16.20 -11.08 4.41
C GLU A 143 17.38 -10.90 3.43
N ILE A 144 17.48 -9.69 2.87
CA ILE A 144 18.64 -9.22 2.09
C ILE A 144 19.47 -8.26 2.95
N GLY A 145 18.81 -7.27 3.57
CA GLY A 145 19.47 -6.34 4.47
C GLY A 145 18.73 -5.01 4.62
N LYS A 146 19.04 -4.35 5.73
CA LYS A 146 18.59 -2.99 6.03
C LYS A 146 19.14 -1.99 5.01
N LEU A 147 18.29 -1.06 4.57
CA LEU A 147 18.71 0.04 3.70
C LEU A 147 19.43 1.15 4.48
N GLU A 148 20.54 1.61 3.93
CA GLU A 148 21.33 2.74 4.45
C GLU A 148 20.84 4.08 3.89
N LEU A 149 19.78 4.63 4.50
CA LEU A 149 19.08 5.84 4.03
C LEU A 149 19.47 7.13 4.79
N GLY A 150 20.50 7.06 5.64
CA GLY A 150 21.03 8.21 6.38
C GLY A 150 20.14 8.73 7.53
N SER A 151 19.14 7.97 7.96
CA SER A 151 18.27 8.31 9.09
C SER A 151 17.83 7.05 9.84
N ASP A 152 17.66 7.14 11.16
CA ASP A 152 17.22 6.07 12.06
C ASP A 152 15.69 6.04 12.27
N ARG A 153 14.96 6.89 11.53
CA ARG A 153 13.49 6.94 11.53
C ARG A 153 12.93 7.13 10.14
N VAL A 154 13.06 6.07 9.34
CA VAL A 154 12.53 5.98 7.98
C VAL A 154 11.50 4.86 7.89
N ILE A 155 10.38 5.13 7.23
CA ILE A 155 9.26 4.20 7.08
C ILE A 155 8.59 4.37 5.71
N ASP A 156 7.66 3.47 5.41
CA ASP A 156 6.70 3.53 4.32
C ASP A 156 7.37 3.69 2.96
N ALA A 157 8.07 2.62 2.55
CA ALA A 157 8.72 2.57 1.25
C ALA A 157 7.69 2.57 0.11
N CYS A 158 8.05 3.15 -1.03
CA CYS A 158 7.44 2.87 -2.33
C CYS A 158 8.52 2.90 -3.41
N LEU A 159 8.45 1.99 -4.37
CA LEU A 159 9.45 1.89 -5.45
C LEU A 159 8.84 2.11 -6.83
N PHE A 160 9.62 2.76 -7.68
CA PHE A 160 9.30 2.89 -9.10
C PHE A 160 10.56 2.71 -9.94
N ARG A 161 10.43 2.05 -11.10
CA ARG A 161 11.53 1.95 -12.07
C ARG A 161 11.48 3.12 -13.03
N LYS A 162 12.51 3.96 -12.99
CA LYS A 162 12.63 5.16 -13.80
C LYS A 162 12.83 4.83 -15.30
N PRO A 163 12.55 5.79 -16.20
CA PRO A 163 12.82 5.64 -17.64
C PRO A 163 14.28 5.32 -17.99
N ASP A 164 15.24 5.74 -17.17
CA ASP A 164 16.66 5.44 -17.33
C ASP A 164 17.05 4.00 -16.90
N GLY A 165 16.09 3.23 -16.38
CA GLY A 165 16.27 1.86 -15.93
C GLY A 165 16.72 1.70 -14.47
N ALA A 166 17.09 2.80 -13.80
CA ALA A 166 17.37 2.80 -12.36
C ALA A 166 16.07 2.77 -11.53
N TRP A 167 16.19 2.32 -10.30
CA TRP A 167 15.12 2.32 -9.30
C TRP A 167 15.15 3.61 -8.51
N ARG A 168 13.97 4.11 -8.18
CA ARG A 168 13.79 5.16 -7.18
C ARG A 168 12.91 4.65 -6.06
N LEU A 169 13.33 4.94 -4.84
CA LEU A 169 12.60 4.70 -3.59
C LEU A 169 12.09 6.04 -3.08
N TRP A 170 10.83 6.07 -2.68
CA TRP A 170 10.24 7.12 -1.85
C TRP A 170 10.00 6.57 -0.45
N TYR A 171 10.24 7.40 0.57
CA TYR A 171 10.05 7.01 1.95
C TYR A 171 9.85 8.22 2.85
N LYS A 172 9.15 8.06 3.96
CA LYS A 172 9.02 9.10 4.98
C LYS A 172 10.31 9.16 5.81
N ASN A 173 10.82 10.36 6.05
CA ASN A 173 11.88 10.60 7.02
C ASN A 173 11.33 11.40 8.22
N GLU A 174 11.11 10.72 9.35
CA GLU A 174 10.52 11.34 10.53
C GLU A 174 11.46 12.34 11.21
N ARG A 175 12.77 12.15 11.07
CA ARG A 175 13.78 13.06 11.65
C ARG A 175 13.78 14.44 11.01
N ASP A 176 13.37 14.54 9.74
CA ASP A 176 13.24 15.83 9.04
C ASP A 176 11.77 16.17 8.77
N GLY A 177 10.98 16.23 9.85
CA GLY A 177 9.60 16.71 9.77
C GLY A 177 8.66 15.82 8.96
N SER A 178 8.93 14.52 8.86
CA SER A 178 8.10 13.55 8.12
C SER A 178 7.87 13.98 6.66
N LYS A 179 8.91 14.50 6.01
CA LYS A 179 8.94 14.75 4.58
C LYS A 179 9.12 13.44 3.83
N ILE A 180 8.71 13.42 2.56
CA ILE A 180 8.97 12.29 1.67
C ILE A 180 10.29 12.52 0.94
N TYR A 181 11.25 11.63 1.20
CA TYR A 181 12.57 11.61 0.60
C TYR A 181 12.63 10.69 -0.60
N MET A 182 13.68 10.85 -1.42
CA MET A 182 14.00 9.98 -2.54
C MET A 182 15.42 9.44 -2.41
N SER A 183 15.61 8.19 -2.82
CA SER A 183 16.93 7.57 -3.07
C SER A 183 16.88 6.75 -4.35
N ASP A 184 17.99 6.72 -5.08
CA ASP A 184 18.13 5.96 -6.33
C ASP A 184 19.05 4.75 -6.16
N SER A 185 18.77 3.67 -6.89
CA SER A 185 19.58 2.45 -6.92
C SER A 185 19.58 1.84 -8.32
N THR A 186 20.68 1.21 -8.72
CA THR A 186 20.76 0.44 -9.97
C THR A 186 20.59 -1.06 -9.77
N ASP A 187 20.62 -1.55 -8.53
CA ASP A 187 20.64 -2.97 -8.18
C ASP A 187 19.63 -3.38 -7.09
N LEU A 188 18.84 -2.43 -6.58
CA LEU A 188 17.88 -2.57 -5.45
C LEU A 188 18.53 -2.72 -4.06
N GLU A 189 19.84 -2.80 -3.97
CA GLU A 189 20.57 -3.07 -2.73
C GLU A 189 21.33 -1.83 -2.25
N HIS A 190 22.02 -1.14 -3.16
CA HIS A 190 22.82 0.04 -2.85
C HIS A 190 22.06 1.31 -3.25
N TRP A 191 21.79 2.17 -2.28
CA TRP A 191 20.95 3.36 -2.43
C TRP A 191 21.76 4.64 -2.26
N SER A 192 21.57 5.59 -3.17
CA SER A 192 22.17 6.93 -3.14
C SER A 192 21.08 7.98 -2.92
N PRO A 193 21.27 8.98 -2.02
CA PRO A 193 20.28 10.03 -1.81
C PRO A 193 19.95 10.80 -3.10
N ALA A 194 18.66 11.02 -3.35
CA ALA A 194 18.14 11.72 -4.54
C ALA A 194 17.30 12.97 -4.20
N GLY A 195 17.27 13.38 -2.92
CA GLY A 195 16.64 14.62 -2.46
C GLY A 195 15.28 14.42 -1.80
N ILE A 196 14.44 15.45 -1.82
CA ILE A 196 13.12 15.47 -1.17
C ILE A 196 12.05 15.60 -2.24
N ALA A 197 11.13 14.63 -2.31
CA ALA A 197 9.98 14.66 -3.22
C ALA A 197 8.90 15.62 -2.73
N VAL A 198 8.50 15.49 -1.46
CA VAL A 198 7.40 16.25 -0.87
C VAL A 198 7.86 16.85 0.46
N LYS A 199 7.79 18.18 0.55
CA LYS A 199 8.24 18.95 1.73
C LYS A 199 7.18 19.10 2.81
N THR A 200 5.91 18.81 2.50
CA THR A 200 4.82 18.82 3.48
C THR A 200 4.82 17.52 4.27
N ARG A 201 4.49 17.62 5.55
CA ARG A 201 4.38 16.49 6.47
C ARG A 201 3.40 15.44 5.93
N GLY A 202 3.77 14.16 5.93
CA GLY A 202 2.90 13.03 5.55
C GLY A 202 3.58 11.68 5.69
N GLU A 203 2.91 10.63 5.22
CA GLU A 203 3.39 9.24 5.24
C GLU A 203 2.76 8.39 4.12
N GLY A 204 3.11 7.10 4.02
CA GLY A 204 2.56 6.19 3.02
C GLY A 204 2.63 6.70 1.57
N PRO A 205 3.80 7.14 1.05
CA PRO A 205 3.91 7.58 -0.34
C PRO A 205 3.63 6.40 -1.28
N VAL A 206 2.83 6.62 -2.32
CA VAL A 206 2.59 5.65 -3.40
C VAL A 206 2.77 6.35 -4.73
N VAL A 207 3.70 5.86 -5.54
CA VAL A 207 4.05 6.42 -6.85
C VAL A 207 3.63 5.47 -7.97
N PHE A 208 2.93 6.00 -8.97
CA PHE A 208 2.47 5.20 -10.11
C PHE A 208 2.33 6.03 -11.39
N GLY A 209 2.55 5.38 -12.55
CA GLY A 209 2.34 5.98 -13.85
C GLY A 209 0.94 5.69 -14.40
N TRP A 210 0.17 6.73 -14.71
CA TRP A 210 -1.18 6.60 -15.26
C TRP A 210 -1.54 7.77 -16.18
N LYS A 211 -2.11 7.45 -17.36
CA LYS A 211 -2.55 8.42 -18.37
C LYS A 211 -1.48 9.44 -18.80
N GLY A 212 -0.23 8.99 -18.96
CA GLY A 212 0.87 9.85 -19.42
C GLY A 212 1.44 10.78 -18.34
N THR A 213 1.10 10.56 -17.07
CA THR A 213 1.59 11.33 -15.93
C THR A 213 2.06 10.39 -14.81
N PHE A 214 3.05 10.82 -14.03
CA PHE A 214 3.39 10.16 -12.77
C PHE A 214 2.62 10.82 -11.63
N TRP A 215 2.01 10.00 -10.79
CA TRP A 215 1.24 10.43 -9.63
C TRP A 215 1.94 9.97 -8.37
N LEU A 216 1.89 10.80 -7.34
CA LEU A 216 2.25 10.45 -5.97
C LEU A 216 1.05 10.75 -5.09
N ILE A 217 0.61 9.76 -4.33
CA ILE A 217 -0.40 9.93 -3.28
C ILE A 217 0.28 9.65 -1.94
N GLN A 218 0.05 10.49 -0.94
CA GLN A 218 0.53 10.27 0.43
C GLN A 218 -0.61 10.46 1.42
N ASP A 219 -0.55 9.79 2.56
CA ASP A 219 -1.37 10.15 3.72
C ASP A 219 -0.90 11.50 4.27
N ALA A 220 -1.78 12.50 4.23
CA ALA A 220 -1.52 13.85 4.73
C ALA A 220 -2.07 14.06 6.16
N TRP A 221 -2.55 12.99 6.82
CA TRP A 221 -3.35 12.99 8.04
C TRP A 221 -4.56 13.93 8.02
N ASN A 222 -5.03 14.21 6.81
CA ASN A 222 -6.19 15.04 6.50
C ASN A 222 -6.73 14.57 5.15
N GLY A 223 -6.96 13.27 5.04
CA GLY A 223 -7.09 12.56 3.76
C GLY A 223 -5.75 12.39 3.04
N LEU A 224 -5.84 12.06 1.75
CA LEU A 224 -4.73 11.69 0.90
C LEU A 224 -4.30 12.86 0.01
N GLY A 225 -3.10 13.37 0.22
CA GLY A 225 -2.51 14.41 -0.63
C GLY A 225 -2.09 13.85 -1.98
N VAL A 226 -2.41 14.57 -3.06
CA VAL A 226 -2.10 14.16 -4.44
C VAL A 226 -1.07 15.10 -5.05
N PHE A 227 -0.10 14.53 -5.75
CA PHE A 227 0.92 15.23 -6.50
C PHE A 227 1.07 14.60 -7.88
N HIS A 228 1.51 15.39 -8.85
CA HIS A 228 1.86 14.90 -10.17
C HIS A 228 3.24 15.37 -10.61
N SER A 229 3.85 14.60 -11.51
CA SER A 229 5.19 14.84 -12.03
C SER A 229 5.30 14.35 -13.48
N SER A 230 6.19 14.99 -14.25
CA SER A 230 6.62 14.54 -15.57
C SER A 230 7.98 13.83 -15.56
N ASP A 231 8.72 13.88 -14.45
CA ASP A 231 10.14 13.48 -14.38
C ASP A 231 10.51 12.66 -13.12
N LEU A 232 9.51 12.27 -12.31
CA LEU A 232 9.65 11.55 -11.03
C LEU A 232 10.49 12.30 -9.97
N THR A 233 10.81 13.57 -10.18
CA THR A 233 11.73 14.34 -9.34
C THR A 233 11.04 15.60 -8.81
N ASN A 234 10.40 16.35 -9.72
CA ASN A 234 9.68 17.57 -9.40
C ASN A 234 8.19 17.25 -9.31
N TRP A 235 7.62 17.51 -8.13
CA TRP A 235 6.24 17.17 -7.80
C TRP A 235 5.41 18.43 -7.58
N GLU A 236 4.33 18.54 -8.34
CA GLU A 236 3.34 19.61 -8.20
C GLU A 236 2.14 19.11 -7.40
N ARG A 237 1.77 19.86 -6.37
CA ARG A 237 0.68 19.47 -5.46
C ARG A 237 -0.67 19.84 -6.06
N GLN A 238 -1.59 18.88 -6.09
CA GLN A 238 -3.01 19.14 -6.32
C GLN A 238 -3.61 19.90 -5.13
N THR A 239 -4.50 20.86 -5.38
CA THR A 239 -5.11 21.68 -4.33
C THR A 239 -5.81 20.84 -3.25
N GLU A 240 -6.72 19.96 -3.69
CA GLU A 240 -7.60 19.15 -2.83
C GLU A 240 -7.00 17.78 -2.52
N ASN A 241 -7.18 17.34 -1.27
CA ASN A 241 -6.90 15.97 -0.86
C ASN A 241 -8.06 15.05 -1.24
N LEU A 242 -7.77 13.78 -1.53
CA LEU A 242 -8.78 12.74 -1.64
C LEU A 242 -9.20 12.28 -0.23
N LEU A 243 -10.43 11.81 -0.05
CA LEU A 243 -10.86 11.10 1.16
C LEU A 243 -10.64 11.85 2.50
N GLN A 244 -10.68 13.19 2.51
CA GLN A 244 -10.45 14.01 3.71
C GLN A 244 -11.56 13.92 4.77
N GLY A 245 -12.78 13.57 4.36
CA GLY A 245 -13.96 13.55 5.22
C GLY A 245 -14.52 12.15 5.47
N HIS A 246 -15.79 12.12 5.85
CA HIS A 246 -16.58 10.90 6.06
C HIS A 246 -17.18 10.40 4.74
N GLY A 247 -17.33 9.08 4.58
CA GLY A 247 -18.14 8.47 3.53
C GLY A 247 -19.50 8.01 4.06
N ALA A 248 -20.43 7.69 3.16
CA ALA A 248 -21.78 7.23 3.51
C ALA A 248 -21.84 5.72 3.79
N LYS A 249 -20.92 4.94 3.19
CA LYS A 249 -20.89 3.47 3.31
C LYS A 249 -20.62 3.02 4.76
N PRO A 250 -21.15 1.85 5.19
CA PRO A 250 -20.82 1.28 6.50
C PRO A 250 -19.30 1.17 6.68
N THR A 251 -18.80 1.50 7.86
CA THR A 251 -17.37 1.45 8.26
C THR A 251 -16.41 2.36 7.48
N ASP A 252 -16.86 2.99 6.40
CA ASP A 252 -16.13 3.95 5.57
C ASP A 252 -16.42 5.40 6.01
N ASP A 253 -16.57 5.61 7.31
CA ASP A 253 -17.11 6.82 7.93
C ASP A 253 -16.03 7.60 8.71
N ALA A 254 -14.86 7.77 8.08
CA ALA A 254 -13.72 8.55 8.58
C ALA A 254 -12.80 8.95 7.41
N GLN A 255 -11.78 9.77 7.62
CA GLN A 255 -10.79 10.04 6.57
C GLN A 255 -10.08 8.76 6.10
N GLY A 256 -9.82 8.66 4.80
CA GLY A 256 -9.01 7.58 4.24
C GLY A 256 -7.53 7.76 4.59
N GLN A 257 -6.86 6.65 4.89
CA GLN A 257 -5.47 6.61 5.35
C GLN A 257 -4.66 5.58 4.57
N HIS A 258 -3.34 5.82 4.50
CA HIS A 258 -2.30 5.02 3.83
C HIS A 258 -2.77 4.31 2.56
N PRO A 259 -2.56 4.90 1.38
CA PRO A 259 -3.10 4.37 0.14
C PRO A 259 -2.30 3.17 -0.37
N ASP A 260 -2.94 2.41 -1.25
CA ASP A 260 -2.25 1.73 -2.33
C ASP A 260 -3.00 1.88 -3.65
N VAL A 261 -2.29 1.85 -4.78
CA VAL A 261 -2.88 2.00 -6.11
C VAL A 261 -2.53 0.84 -7.02
N VAL A 262 -3.57 0.28 -7.67
CA VAL A 262 -3.41 -0.69 -8.76
C VAL A 262 -3.94 -0.08 -10.04
N VAL A 263 -3.08 0.02 -11.05
CA VAL A 263 -3.50 0.31 -12.42
C VAL A 263 -3.56 -1.00 -13.19
N ASP A 264 -4.77 -1.46 -13.50
CA ASP A 264 -4.99 -2.76 -14.16
C ASP A 264 -4.66 -2.72 -15.65
N ALA A 265 -4.69 -3.89 -16.30
CA ALA A 265 -4.42 -4.02 -17.73
C ALA A 265 -5.50 -3.40 -18.63
N ALA A 266 -6.69 -3.08 -18.11
CA ALA A 266 -7.69 -2.30 -18.83
C ALA A 266 -7.42 -0.79 -18.74
N GLY A 267 -6.40 -0.37 -17.97
CA GLY A 267 -6.05 1.03 -17.77
C GLY A 267 -6.92 1.74 -16.73
N ARG A 268 -7.68 1.01 -15.91
CA ARG A 268 -8.40 1.57 -14.76
C ARG A 268 -7.48 1.62 -13.55
N ALA A 269 -7.69 2.60 -12.67
CA ALA A 269 -6.89 2.79 -11.47
C ALA A 269 -7.77 2.62 -10.23
N TRP A 270 -7.31 1.80 -9.29
CA TRP A 270 -8.02 1.40 -8.07
C TRP A 270 -7.23 1.86 -6.86
N LEU A 271 -7.86 2.68 -6.02
CA LEU A 271 -7.29 3.18 -4.77
C LEU A 271 -7.80 2.32 -3.61
N PHE A 272 -6.89 1.57 -3.01
CA PHE A 272 -7.08 0.88 -1.74
C PHE A 272 -6.65 1.80 -0.59
N TYR A 273 -7.36 1.76 0.52
CA TYR A 273 -7.06 2.55 1.71
C TYR A 273 -7.75 1.93 2.92
N PHE A 274 -7.43 2.41 4.12
CA PHE A 274 -8.16 2.02 5.33
C PHE A 274 -8.79 3.22 6.06
N THR A 275 -9.77 2.93 6.90
CA THR A 275 -10.35 3.88 7.86
C THR A 275 -10.29 3.33 9.27
N HIS A 276 -10.07 4.21 10.25
CA HIS A 276 -10.33 3.89 11.65
C HIS A 276 -11.83 3.85 11.93
N GLN A 277 -12.24 2.95 12.82
CA GLN A 277 -13.65 2.80 13.17
C GLN A 277 -14.06 3.76 14.30
N SER A 278 -15.21 4.40 14.14
CA SER A 278 -15.80 5.28 15.15
C SER A 278 -17.28 5.53 14.83
N GLY A 279 -17.96 6.36 15.62
CA GLY A 279 -19.27 6.89 15.25
C GLY A 279 -20.37 5.83 15.21
N LYS A 280 -21.18 5.82 14.14
CA LYS A 280 -22.36 4.94 13.99
C LYS A 280 -22.04 3.45 14.04
N ASP A 281 -20.82 3.09 13.67
CA ASP A 281 -20.33 1.72 13.67
C ASP A 281 -19.68 1.34 15.01
N GLU A 282 -19.64 2.25 16.00
CA GLU A 282 -19.11 1.97 17.34
C GLU A 282 -19.88 0.86 18.04
N LYS A 283 -19.15 -0.12 18.58
CA LYS A 283 -19.71 -1.22 19.36
C LYS A 283 -19.71 -0.86 20.85
N PRO A 284 -20.88 -0.59 21.48
CA PRO A 284 -20.92 -0.28 22.91
C PRO A 284 -20.29 -1.40 23.75
N GLY A 285 -19.46 -1.02 24.71
CA GLY A 285 -18.77 -1.96 25.61
C GLY A 285 -17.43 -2.50 25.09
N ASP A 286 -17.01 -2.16 23.88
CA ASP A 286 -15.62 -2.37 23.42
C ASP A 286 -14.82 -1.06 23.53
N PRO A 287 -14.02 -0.86 24.60
CA PRO A 287 -13.25 0.37 24.77
C PRO A 287 -12.14 0.54 23.72
N GLN A 288 -11.81 -0.53 22.98
CA GLN A 288 -10.76 -0.54 21.96
C GLN A 288 -11.31 -0.43 20.55
N TRP A 289 -12.62 -0.21 20.38
CA TRP A 289 -13.26 -0.14 19.06
C TRP A 289 -12.58 0.84 18.09
N LYS A 290 -12.08 1.97 18.61
CA LYS A 290 -11.41 3.00 17.80
C LYS A 290 -10.06 2.57 17.21
N ARG A 291 -9.52 1.44 17.67
CA ARG A 291 -8.31 0.82 17.11
C ARG A 291 -8.61 0.00 15.86
N ARG A 292 -9.87 -0.44 15.67
CA ARG A 292 -10.24 -1.24 14.52
C ARG A 292 -10.02 -0.44 13.25
N THR A 293 -9.49 -1.10 12.23
CA THR A 293 -9.31 -0.53 10.91
C THR A 293 -9.92 -1.45 9.86
N VAL A 294 -10.49 -0.83 8.83
CA VAL A 294 -11.24 -1.53 7.79
C VAL A 294 -10.71 -1.08 6.44
N MET A 295 -10.46 -2.05 5.55
CA MET A 295 -10.01 -1.78 4.19
C MET A 295 -11.18 -1.43 3.30
N HIS A 296 -10.93 -0.56 2.34
CA HIS A 296 -11.87 -0.07 1.33
C HIS A 296 -11.19 0.05 -0.03
N VAL A 297 -12.00 0.17 -1.08
CA VAL A 297 -11.53 0.44 -2.44
C VAL A 297 -12.47 1.38 -3.16
N THR A 298 -11.91 2.30 -3.93
CA THR A 298 -12.63 3.17 -4.87
C THR A 298 -11.90 3.24 -6.21
N GLU A 299 -12.62 3.54 -7.28
CA GLU A 299 -11.98 3.86 -8.56
C GLU A 299 -11.42 5.30 -8.53
N LEU A 300 -10.23 5.47 -9.08
CA LEU A 300 -9.63 6.76 -9.37
C LEU A 300 -10.09 7.23 -10.75
N HIS A 301 -10.44 8.51 -10.84
CA HIS A 301 -10.71 9.18 -12.10
C HIS A 301 -9.74 10.34 -12.25
N GLU A 302 -9.20 10.51 -13.45
CA GLU A 302 -8.45 11.72 -13.82
C GLU A 302 -9.32 12.53 -14.78
N LYS A 303 -9.45 13.82 -14.49
CA LYS A 303 -10.15 14.79 -15.34
C LYS A 303 -9.44 16.13 -15.34
N GLY A 304 -8.82 16.46 -16.46
CA GLY A 304 -8.17 17.77 -16.66
C GLY A 304 -6.94 17.97 -15.78
N GLY A 305 -6.15 16.90 -15.57
CA GLY A 305 -4.94 16.92 -14.74
C GLY A 305 -5.18 16.79 -13.24
N VAL A 306 -6.39 16.43 -12.82
CA VAL A 306 -6.78 16.32 -11.40
C VAL A 306 -7.28 14.90 -11.13
N LEU A 307 -6.77 14.26 -10.07
CA LEU A 307 -7.32 13.00 -9.56
C LEU A 307 -8.52 13.26 -8.67
N GLN A 308 -9.54 12.43 -8.86
CA GLN A 308 -10.81 12.48 -8.16
C GLN A 308 -11.28 11.06 -7.82
N VAL A 309 -12.11 10.97 -6.79
CA VAL A 309 -12.80 9.75 -6.39
C VAL A 309 -14.25 10.09 -6.11
N ASP A 310 -15.16 9.18 -6.50
CA ASP A 310 -16.50 9.14 -5.92
C ASP A 310 -16.52 8.02 -4.89
N ARG A 311 -16.23 8.39 -3.64
CA ARG A 311 -16.10 7.44 -2.53
C ARG A 311 -17.36 6.62 -2.31
N ASP A 312 -18.53 7.21 -2.55
CA ASP A 312 -19.82 6.59 -2.25
C ASP A 312 -20.38 5.78 -3.42
N ALA A 313 -19.86 5.99 -4.63
CA ALA A 313 -20.16 5.13 -5.77
C ALA A 313 -19.72 3.67 -5.53
N PRO A 314 -20.50 2.67 -5.95
CA PRO A 314 -20.06 1.28 -5.93
C PRO A 314 -18.77 1.10 -6.75
N ALA A 315 -17.74 0.50 -6.15
CA ALA A 315 -16.53 0.13 -6.87
C ALA A 315 -16.82 -1.11 -7.73
N ALA A 316 -17.22 -0.91 -9.00
CA ALA A 316 -17.49 -1.98 -9.96
C ALA A 316 -16.17 -2.62 -10.45
N ILE A 317 -15.55 -3.40 -9.56
CA ILE A 317 -14.17 -3.88 -9.66
C ILE A 317 -14.11 -5.26 -10.31
N HIS A 318 -13.16 -5.40 -11.22
CA HIS A 318 -12.67 -6.67 -11.72
C HIS A 318 -11.27 -6.43 -12.28
N MET A 319 -10.29 -6.30 -11.37
CA MET A 319 -8.90 -6.03 -11.72
C MET A 319 -8.35 -7.18 -12.56
N LEU A 320 -7.94 -6.83 -13.78
CA LEU A 320 -7.17 -7.70 -14.64
C LEU A 320 -5.70 -7.71 -14.20
N PRO A 321 -5.00 -8.86 -14.27
CA PRO A 321 -3.58 -8.94 -13.91
C PRO A 321 -2.80 -7.76 -14.50
N PRO A 322 -1.91 -7.10 -13.73
CA PRO A 322 -1.31 -5.87 -14.19
C PRO A 322 -0.51 -6.11 -15.47
N PRO A 323 -0.41 -5.12 -16.37
CA PRO A 323 0.53 -5.20 -17.46
C PRO A 323 1.96 -5.27 -16.91
N LYS A 324 2.90 -5.80 -17.70
CA LYS A 324 4.33 -5.63 -17.41
C LYS A 324 4.61 -4.14 -17.16
N ASN A 325 5.49 -3.82 -16.21
CA ASN A 325 5.90 -2.46 -15.83
C ASN A 325 4.94 -1.72 -14.89
N LYS A 326 3.93 -2.42 -14.35
CA LYS A 326 3.05 -1.87 -13.29
C LYS A 326 2.88 -2.89 -12.17
N LYS A 327 3.76 -2.85 -11.16
CA LYS A 327 3.82 -3.78 -10.00
C LYS A 327 4.03 -5.27 -10.31
N SER A 328 3.53 -5.77 -11.45
CA SER A 328 3.82 -7.09 -12.02
C SER A 328 4.95 -6.96 -13.06
N ASP A 329 6.08 -7.59 -12.77
CA ASP A 329 7.32 -7.55 -13.56
C ASP A 329 7.69 -6.14 -14.04
N VAL A 330 8.19 -5.33 -13.08
CA VAL A 330 8.71 -3.97 -13.30
C VAL A 330 10.15 -3.99 -13.83
N SER A 331 10.54 -5.04 -14.55
CA SER A 331 11.88 -5.18 -15.14
C SER A 331 12.07 -4.39 -16.44
N GLU A 332 11.01 -3.76 -16.98
CA GLU A 332 11.08 -2.72 -18.00
C GLU A 332 10.52 -1.40 -17.43
N ALA A 333 10.99 -0.27 -17.93
CA ALA A 333 10.51 1.04 -17.47
C ALA A 333 9.06 1.31 -17.94
N TRP A 334 8.35 2.18 -17.22
CA TRP A 334 6.97 2.59 -17.55
C TRP A 334 6.88 3.34 -18.88
#